data_AF-A0A0A8UX91-F1
#
_entry.id   AF-A0A0A8UX91-F1
#
_cell.length_a   1.000
_cell.length_b   1.000
_cell.length_c   1.000
_cell.angle_alpha   90.00
_cell.angle_beta   90.00
_cell.angle_gamma   90.00
#
_symmetry.space_group_name_H-M   'P 1'
#
loop_
_entity.id
_entity.type
_entity.pdbx_description
1 polymer ?
#
loop_
_entity_poly.entity_id
_entity_poly.type
_entity_poly.pdbx_seq_one_letter_code
_entity_poly.pdbx_strand_id
1 'polypeptide(L)'
;MEVLHTLLSVAFTDKNSSSSCSSSRPLAIFWRHLIVFVGLFLVTVPAMANKIIEIKINGAIGPATADFINRGIAKGQDAALILIILDTPGGLDKSTRLIVQDILTSKVPVVTYVSPNGARAASAGTYILYASTVAAMAPGTHLGAASPVYLTEITSDKEDKKNKSSTMDKKVTNDAIAYLRSLAQLRGRSAEFAEKAITNAETLTAREALQGGVINLIATDTAELLRQLNGMEVTQNGQKIKLLTTNAEISILTPDWRLQLLQIITDPTVAYLLLLLGIYGIFFELVNPGFVLPGVIGAIAILVALYALQLLPINYAGLSLIILGILFVIAEAFTPSFGALGFGGTAAFIIGSILLIDTEQNSYKIAWSAIWAMAAVNLVILLSLAAMTVKSRKRKLQHGVNVLLGAEGRALGDIDLQGQAVIRGEIWAVHAKQPITADKLIRVIATKGLQLEVEEISVKDS
;
A
#
# COMPACT_ATOMS: atom_id res chain seq x y z
N MET A 1 10.81 -41.04 -27.85
CA MET A 1 11.99 -41.37 -28.68
C MET A 1 12.26 -42.88 -28.80
N GLU A 2 11.32 -43.76 -28.42
CA GLU A 2 11.47 -45.23 -28.58
C GLU A 2 10.56 -45.85 -29.66
N VAL A 3 9.63 -45.10 -30.24
CA VAL A 3 8.73 -45.60 -31.29
C VAL A 3 9.35 -45.47 -32.71
N LEU A 4 10.43 -44.69 -32.84
CA LEU A 4 11.09 -44.45 -34.13
C LEU A 4 12.11 -45.53 -34.53
N HIS A 5 12.59 -46.33 -33.57
CA HIS A 5 13.64 -47.33 -33.82
C HIS A 5 13.11 -48.68 -34.33
N THR A 6 11.83 -49.00 -34.08
CA THR A 6 11.25 -50.31 -34.42
C THR A 6 10.79 -50.39 -35.88
N LEU A 7 10.55 -49.26 -36.55
CA LEU A 7 10.04 -49.24 -37.92
C LEU A 7 11.13 -49.29 -39.01
N LEU A 8 12.40 -49.10 -38.65
CA LEU A 8 13.53 -49.15 -39.59
C LEU A 8 14.12 -50.56 -39.80
N SER A 9 13.66 -51.57 -39.05
CA SER A 9 14.23 -52.93 -39.08
C SER A 9 13.57 -53.90 -40.10
N VAL A 10 12.52 -53.51 -40.82
CA VAL A 10 11.75 -54.45 -41.68
C VAL A 10 12.05 -54.26 -43.18
N ALA A 11 12.95 -53.35 -43.57
CA ALA A 11 13.11 -52.96 -44.98
C ALA A 11 14.22 -53.69 -45.76
N PHE A 12 14.94 -54.66 -45.19
CA PHE A 12 15.96 -55.40 -45.93
C PHE A 12 15.89 -56.90 -45.64
N THR A 13 15.15 -57.62 -46.47
CA THR A 13 15.43 -59.03 -46.79
C THR A 13 14.89 -59.32 -48.19
N ASP A 14 15.80 -59.26 -49.15
CA ASP A 14 15.56 -59.58 -50.54
C ASP A 14 15.86 -61.07 -50.76
N LYS A 15 14.95 -61.83 -51.37
CA LYS A 15 15.25 -63.16 -51.91
C LYS A 15 14.31 -63.58 -53.04
N ASN A 16 14.82 -63.45 -54.25
CA ASN A 16 14.68 -64.33 -55.42
C ASN A 16 13.42 -65.22 -55.54
N SER A 17 12.58 -64.97 -56.57
CA SER A 17 12.33 -65.96 -57.64
C SER A 17 11.51 -65.38 -58.80
N SER A 18 12.06 -65.57 -60.00
CA SER A 18 11.43 -65.79 -61.31
C SER A 18 10.19 -65.02 -61.79
N SER A 19 10.40 -64.40 -62.96
CA SER A 19 9.55 -64.39 -64.17
C SER A 19 8.37 -63.41 -64.32
N SER A 20 8.46 -62.69 -65.44
CA SER A 20 7.42 -62.03 -66.27
C SER A 20 7.10 -60.54 -66.03
N CYS A 21 7.50 -59.75 -67.05
CA CYS A 21 6.78 -58.66 -67.70
C CYS A 21 5.93 -57.69 -66.86
N SER A 22 6.40 -56.46 -66.65
CA SER A 22 5.60 -55.21 -66.71
C SER A 22 6.47 -54.01 -66.28
N SER A 23 6.97 -53.27 -67.27
CA SER A 23 7.82 -52.08 -67.09
C SER A 23 7.00 -50.79 -67.01
N SER A 24 6.18 -50.60 -65.98
CA SER A 24 5.48 -49.31 -65.76
C SER A 24 5.13 -48.96 -64.30
N ARG A 25 5.70 -49.65 -63.30
CA ARG A 25 5.32 -49.44 -61.88
C ARG A 25 6.10 -48.39 -61.05
N PRO A 26 7.31 -47.90 -61.39
CA PRO A 26 8.03 -47.00 -60.47
C PRO A 26 7.49 -45.56 -60.48
N LEU A 27 6.93 -45.09 -61.60
CA LEU A 27 6.42 -43.72 -61.73
C LEU A 27 5.13 -43.51 -60.92
N ALA A 28 4.23 -44.50 -60.91
CA ALA A 28 2.97 -44.41 -60.17
C ALA A 28 3.18 -44.44 -58.65
N ILE A 29 4.19 -45.16 -58.17
CA ILE A 29 4.55 -45.21 -56.74
C ILE A 29 5.19 -43.87 -56.31
N PHE A 30 6.06 -43.31 -57.15
CA PHE A 30 6.66 -42.00 -56.91
C PHE A 30 5.62 -40.88 -56.86
N TRP A 31 4.65 -40.88 -57.79
CA TRP A 31 3.55 -39.91 -57.78
C TRP A 31 2.60 -40.11 -56.60
N ARG A 32 2.35 -41.35 -56.16
CA ARG A 32 1.54 -41.61 -54.97
C ARG A 32 2.22 -41.11 -53.70
N HIS A 33 3.53 -41.33 -53.55
CA HIS A 33 4.28 -40.78 -52.42
C HIS A 33 4.42 -39.26 -52.49
N LEU A 34 4.58 -38.68 -53.69
CA LEU A 34 4.60 -37.23 -53.88
C LEU A 34 3.24 -36.58 -53.54
N ILE A 35 2.13 -37.19 -53.94
CA ILE A 35 0.78 -36.71 -53.61
C ILE A 35 0.51 -36.84 -52.10
N VAL A 36 0.96 -37.92 -51.46
CA VAL A 36 0.84 -38.06 -49.99
C VAL A 36 1.75 -37.07 -49.27
N PHE A 37 2.96 -36.80 -49.76
CA PHE A 37 3.90 -35.85 -49.15
C PHE A 37 3.47 -34.39 -49.34
N VAL A 38 2.96 -34.03 -50.52
CA VAL A 38 2.36 -32.71 -50.81
C VAL A 38 1.02 -32.55 -50.09
N GLY A 39 0.22 -33.62 -49.97
CA GLY A 39 -1.01 -33.64 -49.17
C GLY A 39 -0.74 -33.47 -47.67
N LEU A 40 0.36 -34.03 -47.15
CA LEU A 40 0.77 -33.84 -45.75
C LEU A 40 1.28 -32.41 -45.48
N PHE A 41 1.88 -31.76 -46.48
CA PHE A 41 2.37 -30.38 -46.38
C PHE A 41 1.27 -29.32 -46.53
N LEU A 42 0.12 -29.67 -47.12
CA LEU A 42 -1.01 -28.75 -47.35
C LEU A 42 -1.96 -28.59 -46.14
N VAL A 43 -1.77 -29.34 -45.04
CA VAL A 43 -2.68 -29.31 -43.87
C VAL A 43 -2.09 -28.56 -42.66
N THR A 44 -0.89 -27.99 -42.74
CA THR A 44 -0.41 -27.07 -41.70
C THR A 44 -0.94 -25.67 -41.96
N VAL A 45 -2.25 -25.47 -41.79
CA VAL A 45 -2.79 -24.12 -41.56
C VAL A 45 -2.26 -23.69 -40.19
N PRO A 46 -1.45 -22.62 -40.07
CA PRO A 46 -1.17 -22.07 -38.76
C PRO A 46 -2.51 -21.62 -38.18
N ALA A 47 -3.00 -22.32 -37.16
CA ALA A 47 -4.07 -21.81 -36.35
C ALA A 47 -3.54 -20.51 -35.72
N MET A 48 -3.95 -19.36 -36.27
CA MET A 48 -3.76 -18.07 -35.64
C MET A 48 -4.51 -18.15 -34.31
N ALA A 49 -3.77 -18.44 -33.22
CA ALA A 49 -4.33 -18.42 -31.89
C ALA A 49 -4.79 -16.98 -31.64
N ASN A 50 -6.09 -16.77 -31.51
CA ASN A 50 -6.63 -15.46 -31.18
C ASN A 50 -6.13 -15.10 -29.79
N LYS A 51 -5.38 -14.01 -29.65
CA LYS A 51 -4.88 -13.57 -28.35
C LYS A 51 -5.90 -12.64 -27.70
N ILE A 52 -6.14 -12.80 -26.41
CA ILE A 52 -6.92 -11.86 -25.59
C ILE A 52 -5.99 -11.31 -24.52
N ILE A 53 -5.90 -9.97 -24.40
CA ILE A 53 -5.20 -9.35 -23.26
C ILE A 53 -6.22 -9.12 -22.15
N GLU A 54 -6.03 -9.78 -21.01
CA GLU A 54 -6.85 -9.56 -19.82
C GLU A 54 -6.15 -8.58 -18.87
N ILE A 55 -6.86 -7.51 -18.48
CA ILE A 55 -6.40 -6.50 -17.53
C ILE A 55 -7.37 -6.53 -16.35
N LYS A 56 -6.87 -6.85 -15.15
CA LYS A 56 -7.69 -6.84 -13.93
C LYS A 56 -7.54 -5.51 -13.19
N ILE A 57 -8.67 -4.90 -12.85
CA ILE A 57 -8.75 -3.68 -12.06
C ILE A 57 -9.56 -4.00 -10.81
N ASN A 58 -8.92 -3.87 -9.65
CA ASN A 58 -9.55 -3.99 -8.35
C ASN A 58 -9.17 -2.77 -7.51
N GLY A 59 -10.17 -2.04 -7.01
CA GLY A 59 -9.99 -0.89 -6.13
C GLY A 59 -10.08 0.46 -6.86
N ALA A 60 -9.53 1.50 -6.24
CA ALA A 60 -9.69 2.87 -6.70
C ALA A 60 -8.94 3.17 -8.01
N ILE A 61 -9.51 4.06 -8.84
CA ILE A 61 -8.89 4.55 -10.06
C ILE A 61 -7.97 5.73 -9.75
N GLY A 62 -6.66 5.47 -9.70
CA GLY A 62 -5.61 6.47 -9.54
C GLY A 62 -4.66 6.56 -10.74
N PRO A 63 -3.64 7.43 -10.69
CA PRO A 63 -2.71 7.63 -11.79
C PRO A 63 -1.93 6.35 -12.16
N ALA A 64 -1.61 5.53 -11.15
CA ALA A 64 -0.91 4.27 -11.35
C ALA A 64 -1.80 3.24 -12.08
N THR A 65 -3.09 3.15 -11.71
CA THR A 65 -4.07 2.32 -12.41
C THR A 65 -4.26 2.77 -13.85
N ALA A 66 -4.32 4.09 -14.10
CA ALA A 66 -4.43 4.64 -15.45
C ALA A 66 -3.21 4.30 -16.32
N ASP A 67 -1.99 4.48 -15.81
CA ASP A 67 -0.74 4.10 -16.51
C ASP A 67 -0.70 2.59 -16.81
N PHE A 68 -1.12 1.76 -15.86
CA PHE A 68 -1.20 0.31 -16.06
C PHE A 68 -2.17 -0.08 -17.18
N ILE A 69 -3.37 0.50 -17.21
CA ILE A 69 -4.37 0.26 -18.25
C ILE A 69 -3.87 0.78 -19.60
N ASN A 70 -3.28 1.97 -19.64
CA ASN A 70 -2.68 2.53 -20.86
C ASN A 70 -1.67 1.56 -21.48
N ARG A 71 -0.72 1.08 -20.67
CA ARG A 71 0.27 0.07 -21.13
C ARG A 71 -0.37 -1.24 -21.53
N GLY A 72 -1.40 -1.68 -20.82
CA GLY A 72 -2.15 -2.89 -21.15
C GLY A 72 -2.85 -2.78 -22.50
N ILE A 73 -3.51 -1.65 -22.75
CA ILE A 73 -4.15 -1.34 -24.03
C ILE A 73 -3.10 -1.25 -25.14
N ALA A 74 -1.99 -0.56 -24.91
CA ALA A 74 -0.89 -0.45 -25.88
C ALA A 74 -0.29 -1.83 -26.24
N LYS A 75 -0.14 -2.73 -25.26
CA LYS A 75 0.33 -4.11 -25.48
C LYS A 75 -0.70 -5.01 -26.14
N GLY A 76 -1.97 -4.67 -26.08
CA GLY A 76 -3.06 -5.45 -26.67
C GLY A 76 -3.48 -5.01 -28.07
N GLN A 77 -2.77 -4.08 -28.71
CA GLN A 77 -3.12 -3.59 -30.04
C GLN A 77 -3.00 -4.65 -31.15
N ASP A 78 -2.33 -5.78 -30.88
CA ASP A 78 -2.21 -6.95 -31.76
C ASP A 78 -3.16 -8.11 -31.37
N ALA A 79 -3.95 -7.93 -30.31
CA ALA A 79 -4.89 -8.94 -29.81
C ALA A 79 -6.24 -8.89 -30.54
N ALA A 80 -7.01 -9.97 -30.45
CA ALA A 80 -8.37 -10.03 -30.97
C ALA A 80 -9.32 -9.09 -30.21
N LEU A 81 -9.12 -8.97 -28.89
CA LEU A 81 -9.74 -7.96 -28.03
C LEU A 81 -8.93 -7.77 -26.74
N ILE A 82 -9.20 -6.67 -26.07
CA ILE A 82 -8.74 -6.39 -24.70
C ILE A 82 -9.91 -6.60 -23.75
N LEU A 83 -9.74 -7.44 -22.73
CA LEU A 83 -10.73 -7.72 -21.69
C LEU A 83 -10.32 -7.01 -20.39
N ILE A 84 -11.11 -6.04 -19.95
CA ILE A 84 -10.94 -5.37 -18.66
C ILE A 84 -11.91 -6.00 -17.66
N ILE A 85 -11.37 -6.71 -16.66
CA ILE A 85 -12.15 -7.18 -15.50
C ILE A 85 -12.18 -6.06 -14.46
N LEU A 86 -13.37 -5.58 -14.10
CA LEU A 86 -13.54 -4.36 -13.33
C LEU A 86 -14.28 -4.58 -12.01
N ASP A 87 -13.63 -4.18 -10.92
CA ASP A 87 -14.26 -3.92 -9.61
C ASP A 87 -13.69 -2.63 -9.03
N THR A 88 -14.48 -1.56 -9.02
CA THR A 88 -14.03 -0.25 -8.55
C THR A 88 -15.14 0.55 -7.84
N PRO A 89 -14.82 1.18 -6.69
CA PRO A 89 -15.69 2.19 -6.07
C PRO A 89 -15.69 3.54 -6.79
N GLY A 90 -14.75 3.77 -7.72
CA GLY A 90 -14.50 5.08 -8.31
C GLY A 90 -13.04 5.51 -8.23
N GLY A 91 -12.79 6.79 -8.47
CA GLY A 91 -11.45 7.36 -8.36
C GLY A 91 -11.34 8.75 -8.98
N LEU A 92 -10.13 9.16 -9.32
CA LEU A 92 -9.83 10.51 -9.78
C LEU A 92 -10.35 10.76 -11.21
N ASP A 93 -11.05 11.87 -11.42
CA ASP A 93 -11.60 12.26 -12.73
C ASP A 93 -10.52 12.27 -13.84
N LYS A 94 -9.37 12.90 -13.58
CA LYS A 94 -8.26 12.95 -14.55
C LYS A 94 -7.79 11.56 -14.97
N SER A 95 -7.68 10.62 -14.03
CA SER A 95 -7.26 9.24 -14.32
C SER A 95 -8.33 8.50 -15.13
N THR A 96 -9.60 8.70 -14.77
CA THR A 96 -10.76 8.15 -15.49
C THR A 96 -10.80 8.64 -16.94
N ARG A 97 -10.61 9.94 -17.19
CA ARG A 97 -10.61 10.52 -18.53
C ARG A 97 -9.48 10.00 -19.40
N LEU A 98 -8.28 9.82 -18.85
CA LEU A 98 -7.15 9.19 -19.55
C LEU A 98 -7.51 7.77 -19.98
N ILE A 99 -8.05 6.95 -19.07
CA ILE A 99 -8.46 5.57 -19.38
C ILE A 99 -9.53 5.56 -20.48
N VAL A 100 -10.56 6.41 -20.36
CA VAL A 100 -11.61 6.50 -21.39
C VAL A 100 -11.01 6.89 -22.74
N GLN A 101 -10.10 7.86 -22.79
CA GLN A 101 -9.42 8.25 -24.03
C GLN A 101 -8.63 7.09 -24.64
N ASP A 102 -7.92 6.31 -23.83
CA ASP A 102 -7.19 5.12 -24.29
C ASP A 102 -8.14 4.05 -24.85
N ILE A 103 -9.28 3.82 -24.19
CA ILE A 103 -10.32 2.89 -24.68
C ILE A 103 -10.90 3.35 -26.02
N LEU A 104 -11.19 4.64 -26.15
CA LEU A 104 -11.78 5.21 -27.37
C LEU A 104 -10.80 5.20 -28.54
N THR A 105 -9.50 5.38 -28.28
CA THR A 105 -8.44 5.42 -29.30
C THR A 105 -7.82 4.06 -29.62
N SER A 106 -8.15 3.01 -28.86
CA SER A 106 -7.69 1.64 -29.12
C SER A 106 -8.10 1.17 -30.52
N LYS A 107 -7.17 0.53 -31.24
CA LYS A 107 -7.41 -0.07 -32.57
C LYS A 107 -8.18 -1.38 -32.48
N VAL A 108 -8.14 -2.05 -31.32
CA VAL A 108 -8.84 -3.32 -31.07
C VAL A 108 -10.01 -3.12 -30.10
N PRO A 109 -11.07 -3.95 -30.19
CA PRO A 109 -12.20 -3.87 -29.28
C PRO A 109 -11.79 -4.00 -27.81
N VAL A 110 -12.35 -3.15 -26.97
CA VAL A 110 -12.18 -3.21 -25.50
C VAL A 110 -13.50 -3.63 -24.87
N VAL A 111 -13.47 -4.78 -24.21
CA VAL A 111 -14.60 -5.34 -23.46
C VAL A 111 -14.37 -5.05 -21.98
N THR A 112 -15.31 -4.38 -21.33
CA THR A 112 -15.27 -4.21 -19.87
C THR A 112 -16.30 -5.16 -19.24
N TYR A 113 -15.85 -5.98 -18.31
CA TYR A 113 -16.66 -6.95 -17.59
C TYR A 113 -16.62 -6.68 -16.10
N VAL A 114 -17.75 -6.25 -15.53
CA VAL A 114 -17.89 -6.03 -14.09
C VAL A 114 -18.01 -7.39 -13.40
N SER A 115 -16.99 -7.78 -12.65
CA SER A 115 -16.82 -9.14 -12.14
C SER A 115 -15.74 -9.18 -11.05
N PRO A 116 -15.80 -10.10 -10.07
CA PRO A 116 -16.73 -11.24 -9.92
C PRO A 116 -18.12 -10.84 -9.41
N ASN A 117 -18.96 -11.82 -9.07
CA ASN A 117 -20.21 -11.57 -8.36
C ASN A 117 -19.96 -10.70 -7.11
N GLY A 118 -20.77 -9.66 -6.92
CA GLY A 118 -20.60 -8.68 -5.84
C GLY A 118 -19.67 -7.51 -6.18
N ALA A 119 -18.95 -7.56 -7.30
CA ALA A 119 -18.18 -6.42 -7.81
C ALA A 119 -19.07 -5.24 -8.24
N ARG A 120 -18.43 -4.10 -8.42
CA ARG A 120 -19.11 -2.85 -8.80
C ARG A 120 -18.34 -2.06 -9.84
N ALA A 121 -19.08 -1.32 -10.66
CA ALA A 121 -18.55 -0.28 -11.54
C ALA A 121 -19.10 1.09 -11.13
N ALA A 122 -18.82 1.49 -9.89
CA ALA A 122 -19.30 2.75 -9.34
C ALA A 122 -18.44 3.93 -9.81
N SER A 123 -19.05 5.10 -9.93
CA SER A 123 -18.35 6.35 -10.24
C SER A 123 -17.47 6.24 -11.50
N ALA A 124 -16.14 6.38 -11.37
CA ALA A 124 -15.18 6.18 -12.47
C ALA A 124 -15.42 4.88 -13.27
N GLY A 125 -15.82 3.80 -12.60
CA GLY A 125 -16.13 2.53 -13.25
C GLY A 125 -17.28 2.62 -14.27
N THR A 126 -18.27 3.49 -14.02
CA THR A 126 -19.38 3.72 -14.94
C THR A 126 -18.88 4.38 -16.23
N TYR A 127 -17.99 5.37 -16.15
CA TYR A 127 -17.38 5.99 -17.34
C TYR A 127 -16.57 5.00 -18.16
N ILE A 128 -15.75 4.17 -17.50
CA ILE A 128 -14.95 3.12 -18.15
C ILE A 128 -15.87 2.13 -18.87
N LEU A 129 -16.92 1.65 -18.20
CA LEU A 129 -17.92 0.75 -18.77
C LEU A 129 -18.66 1.38 -19.97
N TYR A 130 -19.03 2.66 -19.87
CA TYR A 130 -19.70 3.39 -20.95
C TYR A 130 -18.78 3.64 -22.15
N ALA A 131 -17.48 3.79 -21.94
CA ALA A 131 -16.51 3.98 -23.01
C ALA A 131 -16.20 2.69 -23.79
N SER A 132 -16.32 1.51 -23.15
CA SER A 132 -15.98 0.21 -23.76
C SER A 132 -16.74 -0.08 -25.04
N THR A 133 -16.12 -0.87 -25.91
CA THR A 133 -16.78 -1.42 -27.10
C THR A 133 -17.95 -2.32 -26.69
N VAL A 134 -17.72 -3.23 -25.74
CA VAL A 134 -18.77 -4.08 -25.15
C VAL A 134 -18.74 -3.94 -23.63
N ALA A 135 -19.92 -3.73 -23.04
CA ALA A 135 -20.11 -3.66 -21.61
C ALA A 135 -20.82 -4.94 -21.13
N ALA A 136 -20.22 -5.65 -20.19
CA ALA A 136 -20.76 -6.87 -19.62
C ALA A 136 -20.75 -6.80 -18.09
N MET A 137 -21.67 -7.52 -17.45
CA MET A 137 -21.76 -7.59 -15.99
C MET A 137 -22.00 -9.02 -15.53
N ALA A 138 -21.41 -9.39 -14.39
CA ALA A 138 -21.72 -10.63 -13.69
C ALA A 138 -23.02 -10.48 -12.87
N PRO A 139 -23.76 -11.58 -12.60
CA PRO A 139 -24.88 -11.53 -11.67
C PRO A 139 -24.49 -10.96 -10.30
N GLY A 140 -25.39 -10.23 -9.66
CA GLY A 140 -25.13 -9.61 -8.34
C GLY A 140 -24.13 -8.46 -8.36
N THR A 141 -23.76 -7.94 -9.53
CA THR A 141 -22.98 -6.70 -9.66
C THR A 141 -23.88 -5.50 -9.92
N HIS A 142 -23.33 -4.29 -9.71
CA HIS A 142 -24.03 -3.03 -9.93
C HIS A 142 -23.13 -1.95 -10.54
N LEU A 143 -23.75 -0.94 -11.16
CA LEU A 143 -23.07 0.25 -11.69
C LEU A 143 -23.85 1.54 -11.37
N GLY A 144 -23.28 2.70 -11.63
CA GLY A 144 -23.88 4.01 -11.41
C GLY A 144 -23.17 4.82 -10.32
N ALA A 145 -23.92 5.64 -9.58
CA ALA A 145 -23.39 6.55 -8.55
C ALA A 145 -22.19 7.37 -9.09
N ALA A 146 -22.40 8.04 -10.22
CA ALA A 146 -21.35 8.68 -11.01
C ALA A 146 -21.27 10.21 -10.84
N SER A 147 -22.07 10.76 -9.93
CA SER A 147 -22.01 12.15 -9.52
C SER A 147 -20.58 12.57 -9.11
N PRO A 148 -20.03 13.65 -9.67
CA PRO A 148 -18.78 14.22 -9.20
C PRO A 148 -18.93 14.64 -7.74
N VAL A 149 -17.96 14.27 -6.92
CA VAL A 149 -17.82 14.76 -5.56
C VAL A 149 -16.47 15.42 -5.43
N TYR A 150 -16.44 16.65 -4.91
CA TYR A 150 -15.17 17.25 -4.58
C TYR A 150 -14.63 16.59 -3.32
N LEU A 151 -13.35 16.26 -3.36
CA LEU A 151 -12.66 15.67 -2.22
C LEU A 151 -12.75 16.58 -0.97
N THR A 152 -12.96 17.88 -1.16
CA THR A 152 -13.16 18.90 -0.12
C THR A 152 -14.60 19.06 0.38
N GLU A 153 -15.61 18.52 -0.29
CA GLU A 153 -17.03 18.60 0.13
C GLU A 153 -17.47 17.44 1.01
N ILE A 154 -16.65 16.39 1.11
CA ILE A 154 -16.86 15.29 2.06
C ILE A 154 -16.65 15.79 3.51
N THR A 155 -16.02 16.95 3.70
CA THR A 155 -15.46 17.44 4.98
C THR A 155 -16.02 18.79 5.43
N SER A 156 -17.25 19.17 5.08
CA SER A 156 -17.81 20.46 5.52
C SER A 156 -19.28 20.37 5.87
N ASP A 157 -19.59 20.66 7.14
CA ASP A 157 -20.94 20.97 7.59
C ASP A 157 -21.56 22.06 6.72
N LYS A 158 -22.79 21.78 6.32
CA LYS A 158 -23.61 22.53 5.38
C LYS A 158 -24.10 23.82 6.02
N GLU A 159 -23.34 24.92 6.02
CA GLU A 159 -24.00 26.20 6.30
C GLU A 159 -23.49 27.45 5.54
N ASP A 160 -22.21 27.62 5.19
CA ASP A 160 -21.73 28.96 4.79
C ASP A 160 -21.03 29.14 3.41
N LYS A 161 -21.33 28.33 2.38
CA LYS A 161 -20.76 28.54 1.02
C LYS A 161 -21.76 28.52 -0.16
N LYS A 162 -23.02 28.92 0.06
CA LYS A 162 -24.13 28.72 -0.91
C LYS A 162 -24.01 29.39 -2.31
N ASN A 163 -23.26 30.49 -2.48
CA ASN A 163 -23.37 31.26 -3.75
C ASN A 163 -22.21 31.14 -4.74
N LYS A 164 -20.97 30.86 -4.32
CA LYS A 164 -19.85 30.62 -5.26
C LYS A 164 -19.60 29.13 -5.54
N SER A 165 -19.83 28.24 -4.56
CA SER A 165 -19.76 26.79 -4.75
C SER A 165 -20.76 26.34 -5.82
N SER A 166 -22.02 26.76 -5.69
CA SER A 166 -23.12 26.27 -6.54
C SER A 166 -22.94 26.53 -8.04
N THR A 167 -22.22 27.58 -8.46
CA THR A 167 -21.96 27.81 -9.90
C THR A 167 -20.86 26.89 -10.42
N MET A 168 -19.81 26.64 -9.63
CA MET A 168 -18.75 25.69 -10.00
C MET A 168 -19.27 24.26 -9.97
N ASP A 169 -20.06 23.90 -8.96
CA ASP A 169 -20.68 22.58 -8.81
C ASP A 169 -21.60 22.29 -9.99
N LYS A 170 -22.45 23.25 -10.37
CA LYS A 170 -23.26 23.14 -11.59
C LYS A 170 -22.42 22.97 -12.85
N LYS A 171 -21.28 23.67 -12.98
CA LYS A 171 -20.40 23.53 -14.15
C LYS A 171 -19.80 22.11 -14.22
N VAL A 172 -19.28 21.60 -13.11
CA VAL A 172 -18.69 20.25 -13.05
C VAL A 172 -19.74 19.17 -13.26
N THR A 173 -20.91 19.31 -12.65
CA THR A 173 -22.03 18.37 -12.86
C THR A 173 -22.51 18.40 -14.31
N ASN A 174 -22.67 19.58 -14.91
CA ASN A 174 -23.08 19.68 -16.32
C ASN A 174 -22.02 19.11 -17.28
N ASP A 175 -20.73 19.32 -17.00
CA ASP A 175 -19.64 18.70 -17.76
C ASP A 175 -19.68 17.17 -17.65
N ALA A 176 -19.86 16.63 -16.44
CA ALA A 176 -19.99 15.20 -16.20
C ALA A 176 -21.21 14.59 -16.91
N ILE A 177 -22.37 15.26 -16.86
CA ILE A 177 -23.58 14.86 -17.60
C ILE A 177 -23.29 14.83 -19.10
N ALA A 178 -22.74 15.92 -19.65
CA ALA A 178 -22.44 16.00 -21.07
C ALA A 178 -21.45 14.91 -21.49
N TYR A 179 -20.43 14.68 -20.67
CA TYR A 179 -19.39 13.69 -20.93
C TYR A 179 -19.96 12.26 -20.92
N LEU A 180 -20.61 11.81 -19.85
CA LEU A 180 -21.15 10.45 -19.78
C LEU A 180 -22.25 10.21 -20.84
N ARG A 181 -23.10 11.22 -21.09
CA ARG A 181 -24.11 11.17 -22.16
C ARG A 181 -23.46 11.03 -23.54
N SER A 182 -22.34 11.71 -23.80
CA SER A 182 -21.63 11.59 -25.08
C SER A 182 -21.08 10.18 -25.29
N LEU A 183 -20.56 9.53 -24.24
CA LEU A 183 -20.11 8.14 -24.29
C LEU A 183 -21.29 7.19 -24.54
N ALA A 184 -22.43 7.45 -23.89
CA ALA A 184 -23.65 6.69 -24.10
C ALA A 184 -24.09 6.74 -25.57
N GLN A 185 -24.17 7.93 -26.14
CA GLN A 185 -24.56 8.14 -27.54
C GLN A 185 -23.57 7.48 -28.51
N LEU A 186 -22.27 7.62 -28.26
CA LEU A 186 -21.22 7.02 -29.08
C LEU A 186 -21.32 5.49 -29.15
N ARG A 187 -21.74 4.87 -28.05
CA ARG A 187 -21.81 3.40 -27.92
C ARG A 187 -23.22 2.82 -28.00
N GLY A 188 -24.23 3.65 -28.25
CA GLY A 188 -25.63 3.21 -28.33
C GLY A 188 -26.20 2.72 -27.00
N ARG A 189 -25.75 3.30 -25.87
CA ARG A 189 -26.22 3.00 -24.51
C ARG A 189 -27.22 4.04 -24.02
N SER A 190 -27.96 3.74 -22.96
CA SER A 190 -28.95 4.66 -22.38
C SER A 190 -28.35 5.99 -21.94
N ALA A 191 -28.60 7.02 -22.74
CA ALA A 191 -28.27 8.41 -22.43
C ALA A 191 -29.10 8.94 -21.24
N GLU A 192 -30.30 8.39 -21.03
CA GLU A 192 -31.16 8.75 -19.91
C GLU A 192 -30.57 8.27 -18.58
N PHE A 193 -30.17 6.99 -18.50
CA PHE A 193 -29.50 6.50 -17.30
C PHE A 193 -28.14 7.19 -17.10
N ALA A 194 -27.38 7.44 -18.17
CA ALA A 194 -26.14 8.19 -18.08
C ALA A 194 -26.32 9.54 -17.37
N GLU A 195 -27.39 10.27 -17.66
CA GLU A 195 -27.70 11.52 -16.96
C GLU A 195 -28.12 11.28 -15.51
N LYS A 196 -29.05 10.35 -15.27
CA LYS A 196 -29.57 10.03 -13.93
C LYS A 196 -28.49 9.50 -12.97
N ALA A 197 -27.52 8.76 -13.48
CA ALA A 197 -26.36 8.29 -12.73
C ALA A 197 -25.51 9.46 -12.20
N ILE A 198 -25.56 10.63 -12.84
CA ILE A 198 -24.87 11.85 -12.42
C ILE A 198 -25.78 12.76 -11.57
N THR A 199 -27.03 13.00 -11.99
CA THR A 199 -27.92 13.96 -11.31
C THR A 199 -28.50 13.41 -10.01
N ASN A 200 -28.85 12.13 -9.99
CA ASN A 200 -29.54 11.47 -8.87
C ASN A 200 -28.67 10.42 -8.18
N ALA A 201 -27.42 10.25 -8.61
CA ALA A 201 -26.55 9.15 -8.19
C ALA A 201 -27.19 7.76 -8.35
N GLU A 202 -28.08 7.60 -9.35
CA GLU A 202 -28.81 6.35 -9.56
C GLU A 202 -27.84 5.18 -9.83
N THR A 203 -28.25 3.99 -9.38
CA THR A 203 -27.53 2.74 -9.58
C THR A 203 -28.45 1.69 -10.18
N LEU A 204 -27.88 0.78 -10.96
CA LEU A 204 -28.61 -0.36 -11.53
C LEU A 204 -27.87 -1.65 -11.24
N THR A 205 -28.64 -2.70 -10.96
CA THR A 205 -28.17 -4.08 -10.98
C THR A 205 -27.90 -4.55 -12.40
N ALA A 206 -27.13 -5.62 -12.56
CA ALA A 206 -26.83 -6.21 -13.88
C ALA A 206 -28.09 -6.45 -14.75
N ARG A 207 -29.20 -6.92 -14.15
CA ARG A 207 -30.46 -7.19 -14.89
C ARG A 207 -31.13 -5.91 -15.37
N GLU A 208 -31.26 -4.91 -14.51
CA GLU A 208 -31.87 -3.63 -14.86
C GLU A 208 -31.01 -2.89 -15.89
N ALA A 209 -29.68 -2.99 -15.76
CA ALA A 209 -28.74 -2.42 -16.72
C ALA A 209 -28.87 -3.06 -18.12
N LEU A 210 -29.08 -4.38 -18.20
CA LEU A 210 -29.31 -5.05 -19.48
C LEU A 210 -30.66 -4.63 -20.09
N GLN A 211 -31.72 -4.63 -19.29
CA GLN A 211 -33.07 -4.23 -19.73
C GLN A 211 -33.13 -2.76 -20.17
N GLY A 212 -32.43 -1.88 -19.47
CA GLY A 212 -32.34 -0.46 -19.78
C GLY A 212 -31.37 -0.11 -20.91
N GLY A 213 -30.73 -1.09 -21.56
CA GLY A 213 -29.76 -0.83 -22.64
C GLY A 213 -28.50 -0.10 -22.17
N VAL A 214 -28.12 -0.27 -20.91
CA VAL A 214 -26.89 0.30 -20.32
C VAL A 214 -25.68 -0.61 -20.60
N ILE A 215 -25.91 -1.92 -20.60
CA ILE A 215 -24.90 -2.93 -20.94
C ILE A 215 -25.36 -3.80 -22.09
N ASN A 216 -24.43 -4.53 -22.69
CA ASN A 216 -24.70 -5.40 -23.83
C ASN A 216 -25.15 -6.80 -23.41
N LEU A 217 -24.58 -7.36 -22.33
CA LEU A 217 -24.86 -8.73 -21.92
C LEU A 217 -24.54 -8.99 -20.44
N ILE A 218 -25.04 -10.11 -19.93
CA ILE A 218 -24.73 -10.66 -18.61
C ILE A 218 -24.06 -12.03 -18.80
N ALA A 219 -22.98 -12.27 -18.07
CA ALA A 219 -22.25 -13.55 -18.08
C ALA A 219 -21.84 -13.93 -16.66
N THR A 220 -21.96 -15.21 -16.29
CA THR A 220 -21.63 -15.70 -14.95
C THR A 220 -20.13 -15.79 -14.69
N ASP A 221 -19.35 -16.01 -15.74
CA ASP A 221 -17.89 -16.06 -15.71
C ASP A 221 -17.27 -15.61 -17.04
N THR A 222 -15.94 -15.53 -17.08
CA THR A 222 -15.18 -15.16 -18.29
C THR A 222 -15.40 -16.17 -19.43
N ALA A 223 -15.56 -17.46 -19.14
CA ALA A 223 -15.74 -18.47 -20.18
C ALA A 223 -17.08 -18.28 -20.90
N GLU A 224 -18.17 -18.05 -20.16
CA GLU A 224 -19.47 -17.71 -20.70
C GLU A 224 -19.46 -16.39 -21.46
N LEU A 225 -18.80 -15.35 -20.91
CA LEU A 225 -18.62 -14.08 -21.59
C LEU A 225 -17.99 -14.29 -22.98
N LEU A 226 -16.88 -15.01 -23.04
CA LEU A 226 -16.16 -15.24 -24.30
C LEU A 226 -17.01 -16.04 -25.29
N ARG A 227 -17.82 -17.02 -24.84
CA ARG A 227 -18.77 -17.72 -25.74
C ARG A 227 -19.81 -16.77 -26.32
N GLN A 228 -20.39 -15.89 -25.51
CA GLN A 228 -21.41 -14.95 -25.95
C GLN A 228 -20.85 -13.86 -26.89
N LEU A 229 -19.59 -13.45 -26.69
CA LEU A 229 -18.90 -12.50 -27.55
C LEU A 229 -18.53 -13.09 -28.91
N ASN A 230 -18.37 -14.41 -29.01
CA ASN A 230 -17.90 -15.05 -30.24
C ASN A 230 -18.85 -14.78 -31.42
N GLY A 231 -18.32 -14.19 -32.48
CA GLY A 231 -19.06 -13.85 -33.68
C GLY A 231 -19.86 -12.55 -33.60
N MET A 232 -19.86 -11.84 -32.47
CA MET A 232 -20.49 -10.53 -32.32
C MET A 232 -19.78 -9.50 -33.20
N GLU A 233 -20.55 -8.72 -33.96
CA GLU A 233 -20.02 -7.57 -34.71
C GLU A 233 -20.07 -6.31 -33.85
N VAL A 234 -18.92 -5.66 -33.71
CA VAL A 234 -18.77 -4.44 -32.91
C VAL A 234 -18.10 -3.34 -33.71
N THR A 235 -18.29 -2.08 -33.29
CA THR A 235 -17.60 -0.95 -33.90
C THR A 235 -16.55 -0.40 -32.94
N GLN A 236 -15.30 -0.35 -33.39
CA GLN A 236 -14.19 0.25 -32.65
C GLN A 236 -13.37 1.14 -33.57
N ASN A 237 -13.09 2.36 -33.15
CA ASN A 237 -12.35 3.37 -33.93
C ASN A 237 -12.89 3.52 -35.38
N GLY A 238 -14.22 3.51 -35.54
CA GLY A 238 -14.90 3.61 -36.84
C GLY A 238 -14.86 2.34 -37.72
N GLN A 239 -14.20 1.26 -37.28
CA GLN A 239 -14.13 -0.01 -37.99
C GLN A 239 -15.10 -1.03 -37.41
N LYS A 240 -15.82 -1.74 -38.28
CA LYS A 240 -16.62 -2.91 -37.89
C LYS A 240 -15.70 -4.12 -37.77
N ILE A 241 -15.66 -4.72 -36.59
CA ILE A 241 -14.80 -5.85 -36.24
C ILE A 241 -15.69 -6.97 -35.72
N LYS A 242 -15.49 -8.19 -36.24
CA LYS A 242 -16.16 -9.39 -35.72
C LYS A 242 -15.27 -10.01 -34.64
N LEU A 243 -15.82 -10.18 -33.44
CA LEU A 243 -15.10 -10.74 -32.31
C LEU A 243 -14.87 -12.24 -32.52
N LEU A 244 -13.62 -12.67 -32.45
CA LEU A 244 -13.23 -14.07 -32.56
C LEU A 244 -12.57 -14.50 -31.24
N THR A 245 -13.33 -15.20 -30.41
CA THR A 245 -12.92 -15.60 -29.05
C THR A 245 -12.75 -17.11 -28.90
N THR A 246 -13.07 -17.88 -29.96
CA THR A 246 -12.90 -19.34 -29.98
C THR A 246 -11.43 -19.72 -29.87
N ASN A 247 -11.10 -20.64 -28.95
CA ASN A 247 -9.74 -21.13 -28.68
C ASN A 247 -8.71 -20.01 -28.45
N ALA A 248 -9.16 -18.88 -27.89
CA ALA A 248 -8.29 -17.75 -27.68
C ALA A 248 -7.35 -17.97 -26.49
N GLU A 249 -6.07 -17.61 -26.66
CA GLU A 249 -5.10 -17.60 -25.57
C GLU A 249 -5.29 -16.32 -24.74
N ILE A 250 -5.65 -16.47 -23.47
CA ILE A 250 -5.83 -15.35 -22.55
C ILE A 250 -4.48 -15.04 -21.90
N SER A 251 -3.87 -13.93 -22.32
CA SER A 251 -2.67 -13.38 -21.71
C SER A 251 -3.05 -12.40 -20.61
N ILE A 252 -2.91 -12.82 -19.36
CA ILE A 252 -3.22 -12.00 -18.19
C ILE A 252 -2.08 -11.01 -17.97
N LEU A 253 -2.38 -9.72 -18.05
CA LEU A 253 -1.44 -8.65 -17.72
C LEU A 253 -1.36 -8.52 -16.19
N THR A 254 -0.22 -8.89 -15.61
CA THR A 254 0.02 -8.70 -14.18
C THR A 254 0.56 -7.30 -13.89
N PRO A 255 0.17 -6.67 -12.77
CA PRO A 255 0.80 -5.45 -12.27
C PRO A 255 2.33 -5.58 -12.20
N ASP A 256 3.04 -4.57 -12.70
CA ASP A 256 4.48 -4.46 -12.53
C ASP A 256 4.84 -4.04 -11.10
N TRP A 257 6.09 -4.28 -10.68
CA TRP A 257 6.56 -3.96 -9.33
C TRP A 257 6.35 -2.48 -8.96
N ARG A 258 6.45 -1.58 -9.93
CA ARG A 258 6.22 -0.15 -9.73
C ARG A 258 4.75 0.13 -9.39
N LEU A 259 3.80 -0.49 -10.10
CA LEU A 259 2.38 -0.38 -9.78
C LEU A 259 2.09 -0.96 -8.40
N GLN A 260 2.65 -2.13 -8.07
CA GLN A 260 2.48 -2.74 -6.75
C GLN A 260 3.01 -1.82 -5.63
N LEU A 261 4.19 -1.23 -5.82
CA LEU A 261 4.77 -0.27 -4.88
C LEU A 261 3.87 0.97 -4.73
N LEU A 262 3.40 1.53 -5.84
CA LEU A 262 2.52 2.71 -5.80
C LEU A 262 1.18 2.38 -5.12
N GLN A 263 0.58 1.22 -5.40
CA GLN A 263 -0.65 0.78 -4.74
C GLN A 263 -0.47 0.66 -3.22
N ILE A 264 0.64 0.05 -2.79
CA ILE A 264 0.99 -0.06 -1.36
C ILE A 264 1.18 1.31 -0.72
N ILE A 265 1.90 2.22 -1.37
CA ILE A 265 2.16 3.57 -0.83
C ILE A 265 0.88 4.40 -0.77
N THR A 266 -0.05 4.22 -1.72
CA THR A 266 -1.34 4.93 -1.73
C THR A 266 -2.37 4.35 -0.77
N ASP A 267 -2.08 3.23 -0.10
CA ASP A 267 -2.92 2.72 0.98
C ASP A 267 -2.89 3.71 2.17
N PRO A 268 -4.05 4.18 2.66
CA PRO A 268 -4.10 5.14 3.77
C PRO A 268 -3.40 4.68 5.05
N THR A 269 -3.48 3.38 5.35
CA THR A 269 -2.84 2.81 6.55
C THR A 269 -1.33 2.77 6.38
N VAL A 270 -0.85 2.40 5.20
CA VAL A 270 0.59 2.41 4.90
C VAL A 270 1.14 3.84 4.89
N ALA A 271 0.45 4.79 4.26
CA ALA A 271 0.82 6.20 4.28
C ALA A 271 0.92 6.74 5.72
N TYR A 272 -0.04 6.40 6.57
CA TYR A 272 -0.03 6.73 8.00
C TYR A 272 1.18 6.10 8.73
N LEU A 273 1.43 4.80 8.53
CA LEU A 273 2.59 4.14 9.16
C LEU A 273 3.92 4.72 8.68
N LEU A 274 4.04 5.09 7.41
CA LEU A 274 5.21 5.78 6.86
C LEU A 274 5.39 7.17 7.46
N LEU A 275 4.31 7.92 7.67
CA LEU A 275 4.37 9.22 8.36
C LEU A 275 4.95 9.06 9.77
N LEU A 276 4.46 8.07 10.52
CA LEU A 276 4.92 7.80 11.89
C LEU A 276 6.36 7.31 11.93
N LEU A 277 6.71 6.35 11.08
CA LEU A 277 8.09 5.89 10.91
C LEU A 277 9.01 7.07 10.58
N GLY A 278 8.52 7.97 9.73
CA GLY A 278 9.16 9.22 9.37
C GLY A 278 9.50 10.10 10.57
N ILE A 279 8.47 10.41 11.36
CA ILE A 279 8.59 11.27 12.54
C ILE A 279 9.50 10.63 13.60
N TYR A 280 9.32 9.34 13.91
CA TYR A 280 10.18 8.65 14.88
C TYR A 280 11.62 8.49 14.39
N GLY A 281 11.85 8.23 13.09
CA GLY A 281 13.19 8.13 12.52
C GLY A 281 13.99 9.42 12.67
N ILE A 282 13.36 10.56 12.37
CA ILE A 282 13.95 11.88 12.62
C ILE A 282 14.18 12.12 14.11
N PHE A 283 13.21 11.78 14.96
CA PHE A 283 13.34 11.92 16.41
C PHE A 283 14.54 11.13 16.97
N PHE A 284 14.71 9.88 16.57
CA PHE A 284 15.83 9.05 17.06
C PHE A 284 17.20 9.58 16.61
N GLU A 285 17.30 10.15 15.40
CA GLU A 285 18.52 10.82 14.93
C GLU A 285 18.85 12.06 15.76
N LEU A 286 17.84 12.87 16.11
CA LEU A 286 18.02 14.07 16.94
C LEU A 286 18.47 13.75 18.37
N VAL A 287 17.98 12.62 18.93
CA VAL A 287 18.37 12.17 20.28
C VAL A 287 19.75 11.52 20.28
N ASN A 288 20.10 10.79 19.21
CA ASN A 288 21.35 10.05 19.09
C ASN A 288 22.14 10.54 17.87
N PRO A 289 22.72 11.76 17.93
CA PRO A 289 23.43 12.32 16.81
C PRO A 289 24.60 11.40 16.38
N GLY A 290 24.67 11.09 15.08
CA GLY A 290 25.77 10.32 14.49
C GLY A 290 25.39 8.95 13.94
N PHE A 291 24.15 8.47 14.14
CA PHE A 291 23.69 7.23 13.50
C PHE A 291 23.32 7.43 12.02
N VAL A 292 22.87 8.63 11.60
CA VAL A 292 22.45 9.08 10.26
C VAL A 292 21.32 8.27 9.61
N LEU A 293 21.39 6.95 9.71
CA LEU A 293 20.47 5.98 9.13
C LEU A 293 19.01 6.18 9.57
N PRO A 294 18.68 6.36 10.88
CA PRO A 294 17.29 6.64 11.29
C PRO A 294 16.76 7.94 10.69
N GLY A 295 17.60 8.98 10.61
CA GLY A 295 17.23 10.27 10.05
C GLY A 295 16.94 10.20 8.54
N VAL A 296 17.79 9.50 7.78
CA VAL A 296 17.58 9.31 6.33
C VAL A 296 16.34 8.46 6.04
N ILE A 297 16.18 7.33 6.73
CA ILE A 297 14.97 6.50 6.60
C ILE A 297 13.73 7.33 6.96
N GLY A 298 13.82 8.11 8.04
CA GLY A 298 12.74 8.97 8.49
C GLY A 298 12.36 10.02 7.45
N ALA A 299 13.32 10.76 6.91
CA ALA A 299 13.09 11.79 5.90
C ALA A 299 12.46 11.21 4.62
N ILE A 300 12.96 10.08 4.12
CA ILE A 300 12.39 9.40 2.94
C ILE A 300 10.96 8.96 3.24
N ALA A 301 10.72 8.36 4.42
CA ALA A 301 9.38 7.91 4.80
C ALA A 301 8.38 9.07 4.90
N ILE A 302 8.77 10.24 5.44
CA ILE A 302 7.92 11.44 5.44
C ILE A 302 7.61 11.90 4.01
N LEU A 303 8.60 12.00 3.13
CA LEU A 303 8.37 12.47 1.75
C LEU A 303 7.41 11.55 0.99
N VAL A 304 7.58 10.23 1.14
CA VAL A 304 6.69 9.23 0.54
C VAL A 304 5.28 9.31 1.16
N ALA A 305 5.19 9.45 2.48
CA ALA A 305 3.91 9.60 3.17
C ALA A 305 3.18 10.88 2.73
N LEU A 306 3.87 12.01 2.61
CA LEU A 306 3.29 13.28 2.15
C LEU A 306 2.76 13.17 0.72
N TYR A 307 3.48 12.48 -0.18
CA TYR A 307 3.00 12.21 -1.53
C TYR A 307 1.71 11.38 -1.53
N ALA A 308 1.64 10.34 -0.68
CA ALA A 308 0.44 9.52 -0.55
C ALA A 308 -0.74 10.30 0.08
N LEU A 309 -0.47 11.06 1.14
CA LEU A 309 -1.46 11.89 1.83
C LEU A 309 -2.01 13.01 0.94
N GLN A 310 -1.23 13.51 -0.03
CA GLN A 310 -1.71 14.47 -1.02
C GLN A 310 -2.83 13.90 -1.92
N LEU A 311 -2.88 12.57 -2.10
CA LEU A 311 -3.90 11.89 -2.89
C LEU A 311 -5.16 11.60 -2.06
N LEU A 312 -5.12 11.81 -0.74
CA LEU A 312 -6.18 11.50 0.21
C LEU A 312 -6.86 12.78 0.74
N PRO A 313 -8.14 12.72 1.15
CA PRO A 313 -8.86 13.82 1.79
C PRO A 313 -8.36 14.01 3.23
N ILE A 314 -7.18 14.61 3.38
CA ILE A 314 -6.59 14.83 4.70
C ILE A 314 -7.25 16.00 5.42
N ASN A 315 -7.57 15.80 6.69
CA ASN A 315 -7.91 16.88 7.60
C ASN A 315 -6.64 17.44 8.22
N TYR A 316 -6.30 18.69 7.90
CA TYR A 316 -5.11 19.36 8.42
C TYR A 316 -5.15 19.53 9.94
N ALA A 317 -6.33 19.61 10.57
CA ALA A 317 -6.45 19.63 12.03
C ALA A 317 -6.04 18.27 12.63
N GLY A 318 -6.49 17.16 12.02
CA GLY A 318 -6.08 15.81 12.41
C GLY A 318 -4.58 15.60 12.28
N LEU A 319 -4.00 15.99 11.15
CA LEU A 319 -2.55 15.95 10.92
C LEU A 319 -1.77 16.78 11.95
N SER A 320 -2.23 18.00 12.22
CA SER A 320 -1.60 18.89 13.20
C SER A 320 -1.66 18.31 14.61
N LEU A 321 -2.78 17.69 14.99
CA LEU A 321 -2.94 17.02 16.28
C LEU A 321 -2.03 15.80 16.44
N ILE A 322 -1.80 15.03 15.37
CA ILE A 322 -0.81 13.92 15.38
C ILE A 322 0.59 14.47 15.64
N ILE A 323 1.01 15.46 14.86
CA ILE A 323 2.34 16.06 14.99
C ILE A 323 2.51 16.64 16.41
N LEU A 324 1.52 17.41 16.87
CA LEU A 324 1.53 17.99 18.22
C LEU A 324 1.56 16.92 19.30
N GLY A 325 0.77 15.85 19.15
CA GLY A 325 0.71 14.73 20.09
C GLY A 325 2.06 14.02 20.22
N ILE A 326 2.72 13.75 19.09
CA ILE A 326 4.06 13.17 19.08
C ILE A 326 5.09 14.13 19.71
N LEU A 327 5.03 15.42 19.38
CA LEU A 327 5.91 16.42 19.99
C LEU A 327 5.74 16.50 21.51
N PHE A 328 4.52 16.37 22.05
CA PHE A 328 4.30 16.32 23.49
C PHE A 328 4.83 15.04 24.14
N VAL A 329 4.66 13.88 23.49
CA VAL A 329 5.27 12.63 23.96
C VAL A 329 6.79 12.73 23.98
N ILE A 330 7.38 13.35 22.96
CA ILE A 330 8.83 13.64 22.90
C ILE A 330 9.25 14.62 23.99
N ALA A 331 8.50 15.71 24.18
CA ALA A 331 8.79 16.72 25.19
C ALA A 331 8.78 16.12 26.60
N GLU A 332 7.85 15.22 26.91
CA GLU A 332 7.84 14.48 28.19
C GLU A 332 9.16 13.72 28.45
N ALA A 333 9.80 13.20 27.40
CA ALA A 333 11.07 12.47 27.54
C ALA A 333 12.24 13.38 27.95
N PHE A 334 12.22 14.65 27.54
CA PHE A 334 13.27 15.63 27.90
C PHE A 334 12.93 16.44 29.14
N THR A 335 11.66 16.76 29.35
CA THR A 335 11.14 17.48 30.51
C THR A 335 10.12 16.59 31.23
N PRO A 336 10.55 15.78 32.22
CA PRO A 336 9.65 14.86 32.93
C PRO A 336 8.56 15.66 33.67
N SER A 337 7.39 15.81 33.04
CA SER A 337 6.27 16.64 33.50
C SER A 337 5.26 15.84 34.33
N PHE A 338 5.73 14.73 34.93
CA PHE A 338 4.91 13.76 35.67
C PHE A 338 3.85 13.07 34.80
N GLY A 339 4.11 12.94 33.50
CA GLY A 339 3.24 12.26 32.55
C GLY A 339 2.14 13.14 31.94
N ALA A 340 2.02 14.42 32.32
CA ALA A 340 0.98 15.30 31.80
C ALA A 340 1.10 15.51 30.28
N LEU A 341 2.30 15.84 29.80
CA LEU A 341 2.57 15.97 28.35
C LEU A 341 2.47 14.61 27.65
N GLY A 342 2.91 13.53 28.30
CA GLY A 342 2.82 12.18 27.74
C GLY A 342 1.38 11.72 27.48
N PHE A 343 0.51 11.78 28.49
CA PHE A 343 -0.89 11.39 28.37
C PHE A 343 -1.68 12.34 27.47
N GLY A 344 -1.47 13.65 27.61
CA GLY A 344 -2.08 14.66 26.75
C GLY A 344 -1.66 14.50 25.28
N GLY A 345 -0.37 14.21 25.04
CA GLY A 345 0.17 13.94 23.72
C GLY A 345 -0.40 12.66 23.10
N THR A 346 -0.54 11.59 23.89
CA THR A 346 -1.17 10.34 23.44
C THR A 346 -2.65 10.54 23.09
N ALA A 347 -3.39 11.29 23.90
CA ALA A 347 -4.79 11.62 23.61
C ALA A 347 -4.92 12.47 22.34
N ALA A 348 -4.11 13.53 22.20
CA ALA A 348 -4.06 14.36 21.01
C ALA A 348 -3.70 13.54 19.76
N PHE A 349 -2.76 12.60 19.89
CA PHE A 349 -2.38 11.68 18.82
C PHE A 349 -3.54 10.77 18.39
N ILE A 350 -4.28 10.19 19.33
CA ILE A 350 -5.44 9.32 19.02
C ILE A 350 -6.53 10.12 18.33
N ILE A 351 -6.90 11.28 18.90
CA ILE A 351 -7.93 12.16 18.33
C ILE A 351 -7.50 12.63 16.94
N GLY A 352 -6.25 13.06 16.78
CA GLY A 352 -5.69 13.46 15.50
C GLY A 352 -5.70 12.33 14.47
N SER A 353 -5.38 11.10 14.88
CA SER A 353 -5.40 9.91 14.01
C SER A 353 -6.81 9.54 13.55
N ILE A 354 -7.81 9.68 14.43
CA ILE A 354 -9.22 9.47 14.07
C ILE A 354 -9.71 10.54 13.10
N LEU A 355 -9.29 11.80 13.31
CA LEU A 355 -9.67 12.92 12.46
C LEU A 355 -8.86 13.03 11.16
N LEU A 356 -7.73 12.32 11.03
CA LEU A 356 -6.76 12.53 9.94
C LEU A 356 -7.38 12.33 8.55
N ILE A 357 -8.24 11.32 8.41
CA ILE A 357 -8.88 10.99 7.15
C ILE A 357 -10.39 11.11 7.32
N ASP A 358 -10.95 12.13 6.69
CA ASP A 358 -12.37 12.47 6.80
C ASP A 358 -13.13 11.89 5.59
N THR A 359 -13.59 10.64 5.73
CA THR A 359 -14.36 9.96 4.67
C THR A 359 -15.49 9.08 5.20
N GLU A 360 -16.63 9.12 4.51
CA GLU A 360 -17.74 8.19 4.74
C GLU A 360 -17.46 6.79 4.15
N GLN A 361 -16.53 6.67 3.21
CA GLN A 361 -16.19 5.41 2.56
C GLN A 361 -15.21 4.58 3.40
N ASN A 362 -15.66 3.41 3.86
CA ASN A 362 -14.88 2.52 4.72
C ASN A 362 -13.52 2.09 4.12
N SER A 363 -13.37 2.11 2.80
CA SER A 363 -12.13 1.75 2.09
C SER A 363 -11.00 2.77 2.21
N TYR A 364 -11.27 4.02 2.62
CA TYR A 364 -10.25 5.05 2.80
C TYR A 364 -9.87 5.29 4.27
N LYS A 365 -10.51 4.57 5.22
CA LYS A 365 -10.23 4.73 6.64
C LYS A 365 -8.93 4.02 7.03
N ILE A 366 -8.18 4.64 7.94
CA ILE A 366 -7.04 4.01 8.59
C ILE A 366 -7.54 2.81 9.39
N ALA A 367 -6.86 1.68 9.30
CA ALA A 367 -7.21 0.52 10.11
C ALA A 367 -7.18 0.87 11.60
N TRP A 368 -8.29 0.64 12.32
CA TRP A 368 -8.37 0.86 13.77
C TRP A 368 -7.29 0.12 14.55
N SER A 369 -6.87 -1.05 14.05
CA SER A 369 -5.76 -1.83 14.60
C SER A 369 -4.44 -1.06 14.57
N ALA A 370 -4.17 -0.28 13.51
CA ALA A 370 -2.95 0.52 13.40
C ALA A 370 -2.94 1.68 14.42
N ILE A 371 -4.07 2.37 14.58
CA ILE A 371 -4.22 3.46 15.56
C ILE A 371 -4.01 2.92 16.99
N TRP A 372 -4.70 1.83 17.34
CA TRP A 372 -4.56 1.23 18.67
C TRP A 372 -3.18 0.61 18.92
N ALA A 373 -2.57 -0.02 17.92
CA ALA A 373 -1.22 -0.53 18.03
C ALA A 373 -0.23 0.60 18.34
N MET A 374 -0.34 1.75 17.64
CA MET A 374 0.54 2.88 17.90
C MET A 374 0.25 3.55 19.25
N ALA A 375 -1.02 3.69 19.62
CA ALA A 375 -1.40 4.18 20.95
C ALA A 375 -0.82 3.29 22.06
N ALA A 376 -0.84 1.97 21.88
CA ALA A 376 -0.23 1.02 22.81
C ALA A 376 1.30 1.18 22.86
N VAL A 377 1.97 1.37 21.72
CA VAL A 377 3.42 1.65 21.68
C VAL A 377 3.74 2.92 22.48
N ASN A 378 3.00 4.01 22.27
CA ASN A 378 3.16 5.25 23.03
C ASN A 378 2.94 5.04 24.53
N LEU A 379 1.90 4.29 24.93
CA LEU A 379 1.62 3.98 26.32
C LEU A 379 2.76 3.16 26.96
N VAL A 380 3.29 2.16 26.26
CA VAL A 380 4.42 1.34 26.73
C VAL A 380 5.67 2.20 26.93
N ILE A 381 5.96 3.12 26.01
CA ILE A 381 7.08 4.07 26.14
C ILE A 381 6.89 4.94 27.40
N LEU A 382 5.70 5.50 27.59
CA LEU A 382 5.40 6.35 28.75
C LEU A 382 5.52 5.60 30.07
N LEU A 383 4.96 4.38 30.15
CA LEU A 383 5.06 3.54 31.35
C LEU A 383 6.52 3.14 31.64
N SER A 384 7.31 2.88 30.59
CA SER A 384 8.73 2.56 30.73
C SER A 384 9.54 3.75 31.26
N LEU A 385 9.32 4.95 30.72
CA LEU A 385 9.97 6.18 31.19
C LEU A 385 9.55 6.52 32.63
N ALA A 386 8.27 6.34 32.97
CA ALA A 386 7.77 6.54 34.33
C ALA A 386 8.42 5.55 35.31
N ALA A 387 8.48 4.25 34.95
CA ALA A 387 9.13 3.22 35.75
C ALA A 387 10.63 3.51 35.95
N MET A 388 11.33 3.93 34.90
CA MET A 388 12.75 4.33 34.98
C MET A 388 12.94 5.55 35.88
N THR A 389 12.07 6.55 35.79
CA THR A 389 12.13 7.76 36.62
C THR A 389 11.92 7.44 38.10
N VAL A 390 10.90 6.62 38.41
CA VAL A 390 10.64 6.15 39.79
C VAL A 390 11.82 5.33 40.31
N LYS A 391 12.37 4.43 39.48
CA LYS A 391 13.54 3.61 39.85
C LYS A 391 14.78 4.47 40.09
N SER A 392 14.99 5.52 39.29
CA SER A 392 16.10 6.46 39.46
C SER A 392 15.98 7.23 40.78
N ARG A 393 14.79 7.74 41.12
CA ARG A 393 14.54 8.44 42.40
C ARG A 393 14.70 7.55 43.64
N LYS A 394 14.51 6.23 43.50
CA LYS A 394 14.70 5.26 44.58
C LYS A 394 16.16 4.83 44.80
N ARG A 395 17.10 5.24 43.94
CA ARG A 395 18.53 4.98 44.15
C ARG A 395 19.05 5.94 45.23
N LYS A 396 19.63 5.40 46.30
CA LYS A 396 20.31 6.19 47.34
C LYS A 396 21.43 7.01 46.69
N LEU A 397 21.53 8.29 47.04
CA LEU A 397 22.58 9.20 46.58
C LEU A 397 23.96 8.61 46.90
N GLN A 398 24.73 8.26 45.86
CA GLN A 398 26.11 7.75 45.98
C GLN A 398 27.15 8.80 45.57
N HIS A 399 26.84 10.09 45.72
CA HIS A 399 27.75 11.19 45.39
C HIS A 399 27.97 12.10 46.60
N GLY A 400 29.21 12.56 46.78
CA GLY A 400 29.64 13.45 47.86
C GLY A 400 30.27 12.72 49.06
N VAL A 401 30.53 13.49 50.12
CA VAL A 401 31.23 13.09 51.35
C VAL A 401 30.56 11.88 52.05
N ASN A 402 29.26 11.67 51.82
CA ASN A 402 28.51 10.52 52.35
C ASN A 402 29.01 9.15 51.86
N VAL A 403 29.78 9.08 50.76
CA VAL A 403 30.45 7.85 50.30
C VAL A 403 31.62 7.46 51.23
N LEU A 404 32.14 8.42 51.98
CA LEU A 404 33.22 8.22 52.94
C LEU A 404 32.71 7.70 54.29
N LEU A 405 31.39 7.70 54.55
CA LEU A 405 30.82 7.07 55.74
C LEU A 405 31.15 5.57 55.78
N GLY A 406 31.83 5.13 56.84
CA GLY A 406 32.34 3.78 57.00
C GLY A 406 33.63 3.48 56.21
N ALA A 407 34.20 4.44 55.48
CA ALA A 407 35.49 4.27 54.83
C ALA A 407 36.62 4.25 55.87
N GLU A 408 37.61 3.40 55.62
CA GLU A 408 38.81 3.28 56.43
C GLU A 408 39.94 4.12 55.85
N GLY A 409 40.79 4.63 56.73
CA GLY A 409 41.91 5.47 56.38
C GLY A 409 43.00 5.44 57.45
N ARG A 410 43.97 6.33 57.31
CA ARG A 410 45.12 6.41 58.21
C ARG A 410 45.40 7.85 58.64
N ALA A 411 45.63 8.06 59.93
CA ALA A 411 46.02 9.37 60.46
C ALA A 411 47.41 9.79 59.92
N LEU A 412 47.55 11.01 59.39
CA LEU A 412 48.83 11.53 58.86
C LEU A 412 49.74 12.08 59.97
N GLY A 413 49.14 12.53 61.06
CA GLY A 413 49.81 13.07 62.24
C GLY A 413 48.93 12.84 63.46
N ASP A 414 49.36 13.33 64.63
CA ASP A 414 48.55 13.25 65.84
C ASP A 414 47.28 14.11 65.68
N ILE A 415 46.14 13.53 66.00
CA ILE A 415 44.82 14.17 65.92
C ILE A 415 44.35 14.42 67.35
N ASP A 416 44.46 15.65 67.83
CA ASP A 416 43.89 16.11 69.10
C ASP A 416 42.74 17.07 68.82
N LEU A 417 41.51 16.56 68.86
CA LEU A 417 40.26 17.18 68.38
C LEU A 417 40.23 17.49 66.87
N GLN A 418 41.29 17.98 66.25
CA GLN A 418 41.36 18.20 64.80
C GLN A 418 42.69 17.72 64.23
N GLY A 419 42.68 17.23 63.00
CA GLY A 419 43.89 16.81 62.31
C GLY A 419 43.63 16.42 60.86
N GLN A 420 44.56 15.69 60.26
CA GLN A 420 44.48 15.25 58.87
C GLN A 420 44.65 13.74 58.76
N ALA A 421 43.92 13.13 57.84
CA ALA A 421 44.03 11.70 57.55
C ALA A 421 43.90 11.42 56.07
N VAL A 422 44.55 10.34 55.61
CA VAL A 422 44.37 9.81 54.27
C VAL A 422 43.22 8.81 54.28
N ILE A 423 42.14 9.13 53.56
CA ILE A 423 40.98 8.25 53.42
C ILE A 423 40.75 8.05 51.91
N ARG A 424 40.79 6.79 51.47
CA ARG A 424 40.73 6.40 50.03
C ARG A 424 41.74 7.13 49.13
N GLY A 425 42.92 7.45 49.65
CA GLY A 425 44.00 8.09 48.88
C GLY A 425 43.95 9.62 48.81
N GLU A 426 42.97 10.25 49.46
CA GLU A 426 42.84 11.72 49.55
C GLU A 426 43.09 12.20 50.99
N ILE A 427 43.63 13.41 51.15
CA ILE A 427 43.87 14.03 52.46
C ILE A 427 42.61 14.80 52.88
N TRP A 428 42.05 14.42 54.01
CA TRP A 428 40.84 15.03 54.57
C TRP A 428 41.12 15.68 55.93
N ALA A 429 40.46 16.80 56.19
CA ALA A 429 40.38 17.38 57.54
C ALA A 429 39.44 16.53 58.39
N VAL A 430 39.95 16.00 59.49
CA VAL A 430 39.22 15.08 60.35
C VAL A 430 39.09 15.62 61.78
N HIS A 431 38.00 15.23 62.44
CA HIS A 431 37.70 15.51 63.84
C HIS A 431 37.60 14.17 64.60
N ALA A 432 38.28 14.04 65.72
CA ALA A 432 38.21 12.87 66.58
C ALA A 432 37.82 13.27 68.00
N LYS A 433 36.93 12.50 68.63
CA LYS A 433 36.50 12.71 70.03
C LYS A 433 37.56 12.29 71.05
N GLN A 434 38.47 11.40 70.64
CA GLN A 434 39.59 10.92 71.44
C GLN A 434 40.89 11.20 70.67
N PRO A 435 42.02 11.48 71.36
CA PRO A 435 43.30 11.68 70.69
C PRO A 435 43.72 10.41 69.93
N ILE A 436 44.03 10.55 68.64
CA ILE A 436 44.53 9.46 67.80
C ILE A 436 45.98 9.76 67.44
N THR A 437 46.88 8.81 67.68
CA THR A 437 48.30 8.96 67.34
C THR A 437 48.52 8.84 65.82
N ALA A 438 49.59 9.48 65.34
CA ALA A 438 49.98 9.40 63.95
C ALA A 438 50.07 7.94 63.45
N ASP A 439 49.71 7.72 62.19
CA ASP A 439 49.85 6.45 61.48
C ASP A 439 48.90 5.32 61.94
N LYS A 440 47.90 5.63 62.78
CA LYS A 440 46.83 4.71 63.21
C LYS A 440 45.71 4.57 62.17
N LEU A 441 45.08 3.40 62.15
CA LEU A 441 43.90 3.10 61.34
C LEU A 441 42.66 3.76 61.94
N ILE A 442 41.90 4.42 61.09
CA ILE A 442 40.69 5.15 61.49
C ILE A 442 39.51 4.79 60.60
N ARG A 443 38.29 4.93 61.12
CA ARG A 443 37.04 4.79 60.37
C ARG A 443 36.22 6.06 60.45
N VAL A 444 35.65 6.48 59.32
CA VAL A 444 34.73 7.63 59.27
C VAL A 444 33.36 7.21 59.80
N ILE A 445 32.89 7.88 60.85
CA ILE A 445 31.61 7.60 61.51
C ILE A 445 30.53 8.62 61.16
N ALA A 446 30.92 9.86 60.86
CA ALA A 446 29.99 10.90 60.45
C ALA A 446 30.67 11.88 59.49
N THR A 447 29.85 12.58 58.71
CA THR A 447 30.30 13.59 57.74
C THR A 447 29.55 14.88 57.99
N LYS A 448 30.26 15.97 58.28
CA LYS A 448 29.67 17.30 58.52
C LYS A 448 30.32 18.33 57.61
N GLY A 449 29.69 18.59 56.46
CA GLY A 449 30.28 19.45 55.42
C GLY A 449 31.56 18.84 54.85
N LEU A 450 32.67 19.58 54.88
CA LEU A 450 34.00 19.14 54.43
C LEU A 450 34.86 18.53 55.55
N GLN A 451 34.31 18.40 56.77
CA GLN A 451 35.01 17.81 57.91
C GLN A 451 34.44 16.41 58.21
N LEU A 452 35.33 15.42 58.34
CA LEU A 452 34.97 14.04 58.63
C LEU A 452 35.14 13.76 60.12
N GLU A 453 34.16 13.11 60.75
CA GLU A 453 34.33 12.59 62.11
C GLU A 453 34.86 11.17 62.04
N VAL A 454 35.95 10.90 62.76
CA VAL A 454 36.68 9.63 62.70
C VAL A 454 36.89 9.04 64.09
N GLU A 455 36.92 7.72 64.15
CA GLU A 455 37.28 6.95 65.35
C GLU A 455 38.47 6.03 65.04
N GLU A 456 39.33 5.79 66.03
CA GLU A 456 40.41 4.81 65.90
C GLU A 456 39.80 3.40 65.82
N ILE A 457 40.24 2.62 64.83
CA ILE A 457 39.88 1.20 64.75
C ILE A 457 40.73 0.48 65.79
N SER A 458 40.17 0.23 66.98
CA SER A 458 40.76 -0.71 67.92
C SER A 458 40.88 -2.07 67.22
N VAL A 459 42.10 -2.54 66.97
CA VAL A 459 42.36 -3.92 66.56
C VAL A 459 41.94 -4.79 67.73
N LYS A 460 40.67 -5.21 67.75
CA LYS A 460 40.23 -6.31 68.60
C LYS A 460 40.82 -7.56 67.98
N ASP A 461 41.67 -8.23 68.73
CA ASP A 461 42.14 -9.57 68.39
C ASP A 461 40.96 -10.44 67.94
N SER A 462 41.20 -11.13 66.83
CA SER A 462 40.36 -12.11 66.13
C SER A 462 39.46 -12.97 67.01
#